data_AF-A0A256XF96-F1
#
_entry.id   AF-A0A256XF96-F1
#
_cell.length_a   1.000
_cell.length_b   1.000
_cell.length_c   1.000
_cell.angle_alpha   90.00
_cell.angle_beta   90.00
_cell.angle_gamma   90.00
#
_symmetry.space_group_name_H-M   'P 1'
#
loop_
_entity.id
_entity.type
_entity.pdbx_description
1 polymer ?
#
loop_
_entity_poly.entity_id
_entity_poly.type
_entity_poly.pdbx_seq_one_letter_code
_entity_poly.pdbx_strand_id
1 'polypeptide(L)'
;MFTMLREKFEQKKEIINVFSAYIISVLIREISSKWLKSDYSSFFMYIFLAIYVLLVLKFEKTSFISAYLEPLDLLYASTLFGLMPRYFSIMILGLTHRLVIGLPQIGILPLLIISSIIEEMFFRAYAYNCLKKLVGYKKSYTITILLYALFHVPLASLPNSAMVIPIYLLSGILFQEMYLKWGLASAIISHIAYNIIGVLYLVEYSLSSILIISLAFITTICLIKFLA
;
A
#
# COMPACT_ATOMS: atom_id res chain seq x y z
N MET A 1 26.11 -15.32 -24.48
CA MET A 1 24.94 -16.22 -24.46
C MET A 1 24.68 -16.80 -23.06
N PHE A 2 25.67 -17.43 -22.40
CA PHE A 2 25.51 -17.97 -21.03
C PHE A 2 25.16 -16.90 -19.97
N THR A 3 25.74 -15.70 -20.04
CA THR A 3 25.44 -14.58 -19.14
C THR A 3 23.98 -14.11 -19.26
N MET A 4 23.51 -13.89 -20.48
CA MET A 4 22.10 -13.54 -20.76
C MET A 4 21.10 -14.62 -20.28
N LEU A 5 21.44 -15.90 -20.44
CA LEU A 5 20.58 -17.00 -19.98
C LEU A 5 20.50 -17.05 -18.46
N ARG A 6 21.62 -16.81 -17.78
CA ARG A 6 21.70 -16.72 -16.32
C ARG A 6 20.90 -15.54 -15.77
N GLU A 7 21.02 -14.36 -16.38
CA GLU A 7 20.25 -13.18 -15.98
C GLU A 7 18.74 -13.39 -16.13
N LYS A 8 18.30 -13.97 -17.26
CA LYS A 8 16.88 -14.31 -17.47
C LYS A 8 16.37 -15.34 -16.46
N PHE A 9 17.22 -16.29 -16.04
CA PHE A 9 16.86 -17.30 -15.05
C PHE A 9 16.70 -16.69 -13.65
N GLU A 10 17.65 -15.85 -13.22
CA GLU A 10 17.57 -15.15 -11.93
C GLU A 10 16.36 -14.20 -11.86
N GLN A 11 16.06 -13.47 -12.94
CA GLN A 11 14.87 -12.62 -13.01
C GLN A 11 13.56 -13.41 -12.85
N LYS A 12 13.46 -14.59 -13.47
CA LYS A 12 12.28 -15.47 -13.30
C LYS A 12 12.17 -15.97 -11.87
N LYS A 13 13.29 -16.33 -11.24
CA LYS A 13 13.33 -16.77 -9.84
C LYS A 13 12.88 -15.68 -8.88
N GLU A 14 13.32 -14.43 -9.07
CA GLU A 14 12.89 -13.28 -8.28
C GLU A 14 11.37 -13.08 -8.34
N ILE A 15 10.75 -13.27 -9.51
CA ILE A 15 9.29 -13.12 -9.65
C ILE A 15 8.53 -14.27 -8.99
N ILE A 16 9.00 -15.50 -9.15
CA ILE A 16 8.44 -16.65 -8.43
C ILE A 16 8.49 -16.38 -6.92
N ASN A 17 9.59 -15.80 -6.43
CA ASN A 17 9.75 -15.43 -5.03
C ASN A 17 8.73 -14.36 -4.60
N VAL A 18 8.51 -13.31 -5.39
CA VAL A 18 7.49 -12.27 -5.13
C VAL A 18 6.10 -12.89 -4.99
N PHE A 19 5.66 -13.68 -5.97
CA PHE A 19 4.33 -14.30 -5.94
C PHE A 19 4.20 -15.35 -4.85
N SER A 20 5.26 -16.11 -4.57
CA SER A 20 5.25 -17.10 -3.48
C SER A 20 5.11 -16.41 -2.12
N ALA A 21 5.89 -15.36 -1.87
CA ALA A 21 5.79 -14.59 -0.63
C ALA A 21 4.41 -13.95 -0.47
N TYR A 22 3.85 -13.42 -1.56
CA TYR A 22 2.49 -12.88 -1.57
C TYR A 22 1.46 -13.95 -1.19
N ILE A 23 1.46 -15.10 -1.87
CA ILE A 23 0.50 -16.19 -1.63
C ILE A 23 0.64 -16.72 -0.20
N ILE A 24 1.87 -16.96 0.27
CA ILE A 24 2.13 -17.44 1.63
C ILE A 24 1.60 -16.43 2.66
N SER A 25 1.84 -15.13 2.46
CA SER A 25 1.34 -14.07 3.34
C SER A 25 -0.19 -14.10 3.43
N VAL A 26 -0.88 -14.16 2.29
CA VAL A 26 -2.34 -14.26 2.22
C VAL A 26 -2.83 -15.53 2.94
N LEU A 27 -2.21 -16.67 2.68
CA LEU A 27 -2.59 -17.94 3.34
C LEU A 27 -2.40 -17.88 4.86
N ILE A 28 -1.30 -17.30 5.35
CA ILE A 28 -1.08 -17.09 6.78
C ILE A 28 -2.23 -16.28 7.38
N ARG A 29 -2.60 -15.15 6.76
CA ARG A 29 -3.74 -14.33 7.22
C ARG A 29 -5.04 -15.12 7.25
N GLU A 30 -5.38 -15.85 6.19
CA GLU A 30 -6.64 -16.60 6.12
C GLU A 30 -6.69 -17.75 7.15
N ILE A 31 -5.58 -18.41 7.41
CA ILE A 31 -5.49 -19.48 8.43
C ILE A 31 -5.57 -18.86 9.82
N SER A 32 -4.80 -17.80 10.09
CA SER A 32 -4.80 -17.09 11.36
C SER A 32 -6.17 -16.50 11.70
N SER A 33 -6.91 -15.97 10.72
CA SER A 33 -8.26 -15.41 10.96
C SER A 33 -9.25 -16.49 11.40
N LYS A 34 -9.19 -17.68 10.79
CA LYS A 34 -10.03 -18.83 11.18
C LYS A 34 -9.72 -19.34 12.58
N TRP A 35 -8.45 -19.35 12.96
CA TRP A 35 -8.00 -19.90 14.24
C TRP A 35 -8.19 -18.93 15.41
N LEU A 36 -7.77 -17.68 15.26
CA LEU A 36 -7.72 -16.71 16.37
C LEU A 36 -9.05 -15.99 16.60
N LYS A 37 -9.94 -15.94 15.59
CA LYS A 37 -11.20 -15.17 15.63
C LYS A 37 -11.03 -13.76 16.23
N SER A 38 -9.91 -13.11 15.90
CA SER A 38 -9.48 -11.85 16.49
C SER A 38 -8.91 -10.93 15.41
N ASP A 39 -9.02 -9.62 15.65
CA ASP A 39 -8.51 -8.55 14.79
C ASP A 39 -6.98 -8.62 14.60
N TYR A 40 -6.27 -9.31 15.50
CA TYR A 40 -4.82 -9.55 15.39
C TYR A 40 -4.43 -10.65 14.39
N SER A 41 -5.38 -11.25 13.67
CA SER A 41 -5.12 -12.33 12.72
C SER A 41 -4.13 -11.96 11.61
N SER A 42 -4.07 -10.68 11.21
CA SER A 42 -3.11 -10.20 10.21
C SER A 42 -1.68 -10.01 10.74
N PHE A 43 -1.47 -10.09 12.05
CA PHE A 43 -0.16 -9.88 12.68
C PHE A 43 0.90 -10.89 12.21
N PHE A 44 0.53 -12.18 12.14
CA PHE A 44 1.44 -13.25 11.70
C PHE A 44 1.87 -13.09 10.24
N MET A 45 0.97 -12.59 9.39
CA MET A 45 1.28 -12.27 8.01
C MET A 45 2.36 -11.19 7.93
N TYR A 46 2.24 -10.12 8.73
CA TYR A 46 3.25 -9.05 8.76
C TYR A 46 4.58 -9.50 9.36
N ILE A 47 4.59 -10.40 10.35
CA ILE A 47 5.85 -11.00 10.84
C ILE A 47 6.55 -11.77 9.72
N PHE A 48 5.82 -12.64 9.02
CA PHE A 48 6.38 -13.38 7.89
C PHE A 48 6.92 -12.43 6.82
N LEU A 49 6.14 -11.42 6.45
CA LEU A 49 6.52 -10.47 5.42
C LEU A 49 7.74 -9.63 5.83
N ALA A 50 7.83 -9.22 7.10
CA ALA A 50 9.00 -8.53 7.64
C ALA A 50 10.27 -9.37 7.54
N ILE A 51 10.21 -10.63 7.99
CA ILE A 51 11.34 -11.57 7.92
C ILE A 51 11.73 -11.79 6.45
N TYR A 52 10.75 -12.01 5.59
CA TYR A 52 10.98 -12.22 4.16
C TYR A 52 11.67 -11.01 3.52
N VAL A 53 11.16 -9.81 3.78
CA VAL A 53 11.75 -8.55 3.31
C VAL A 53 13.19 -8.41 3.84
N LEU A 54 13.45 -8.63 5.12
CA LEU A 54 14.81 -8.54 5.68
C LEU A 54 15.81 -9.50 5.02
N LEU A 55 15.35 -10.68 4.60
CA LEU A 55 16.20 -11.69 3.95
C LEU A 55 16.47 -11.41 2.47
N VAL A 56 15.51 -10.80 1.78
CA VAL A 56 15.51 -10.72 0.31
C VAL A 56 15.79 -9.31 -0.20
N LEU A 57 15.51 -8.27 0.59
CA LEU A 57 15.63 -6.90 0.14
C LEU A 57 17.10 -6.50 -0.01
N LYS A 58 17.58 -6.55 -1.24
CA LYS A 58 18.81 -5.89 -1.65
C LYS A 58 18.45 -4.46 -2.03
N PHE A 59 18.96 -3.49 -1.28
CA PHE A 59 18.80 -2.07 -1.64
C PHE A 59 19.55 -1.80 -2.95
N GLU A 60 18.87 -1.92 -4.08
CA GLU A 60 19.38 -1.42 -5.35
C GLU A 60 19.32 0.11 -5.32
N LYS A 61 20.45 0.75 -5.64
CA LYS A 61 20.61 2.23 -5.62
C LYS A 61 19.68 2.98 -6.60
N THR A 62 18.89 2.28 -7.41
CA THR A 62 18.25 2.84 -8.60
C THR A 62 16.75 2.52 -8.66
N SER A 63 15.98 3.11 -7.74
CA SER A 63 14.59 3.42 -8.05
C SER A 63 14.57 4.65 -8.97
N PHE A 64 13.75 4.61 -10.02
CA PHE A 64 13.49 5.79 -10.85
C PHE A 64 12.80 6.83 -9.95
N ILE A 65 13.54 7.86 -9.56
CA ILE A 65 13.04 9.00 -8.79
C ILE A 65 12.87 10.13 -9.81
N SER A 66 11.66 10.62 -10.01
CA SER A 66 11.42 11.69 -10.99
C SER A 66 11.83 13.06 -10.48
N ALA A 67 11.87 13.28 -9.16
CA ALA A 67 12.29 14.53 -8.55
C ALA A 67 13.00 14.30 -7.21
N TYR A 68 14.08 15.06 -6.97
CA TYR A 68 14.73 15.08 -5.66
C TYR A 68 14.16 16.21 -4.82
N LEU A 69 13.83 15.93 -3.57
CA LEU A 69 13.46 16.92 -2.56
C LEU A 69 14.48 16.87 -1.43
N GLU A 70 14.76 18.03 -0.84
CA GLU A 70 15.48 18.09 0.42
C GLU A 70 14.73 17.29 1.50
N PRO A 71 15.41 16.72 2.52
CA PRO A 71 14.78 15.82 3.49
C PRO A 71 13.55 16.42 4.19
N LEU A 72 13.58 17.73 4.46
CA LEU A 72 12.48 18.43 5.12
C LEU A 72 11.28 18.60 4.17
N ASP A 73 11.52 18.99 2.92
CA ASP A 73 10.47 19.12 1.90
C ASP A 73 9.84 17.77 1.56
N LEU A 74 10.67 16.71 1.52
CA LEU A 74 10.22 15.34 1.36
C LEU A 74 9.25 14.94 2.47
N LEU A 75 9.59 15.23 3.73
CA LEU A 75 8.75 14.94 4.88
C LEU A 75 7.42 15.70 4.79
N TYR A 76 7.45 17.00 4.48
CA TYR A 76 6.25 17.82 4.38
C TYR A 76 5.35 17.40 3.22
N ALA A 77 5.90 17.26 2.02
CA ALA A 77 5.13 16.84 0.85
C ALA A 77 4.50 15.46 1.07
N SER A 78 5.28 14.50 1.58
CA SER A 78 4.79 13.13 1.81
C SER A 78 3.70 13.08 2.87
N THR A 79 3.88 13.82 3.97
CA THR A 79 2.85 13.93 5.01
C THR A 79 1.58 14.57 4.44
N LEU A 80 1.71 15.70 3.73
CA LEU A 80 0.56 16.39 3.14
C LEU A 80 -0.23 15.47 2.20
N PHE A 81 0.42 14.88 1.20
CA PHE A 81 -0.26 14.03 0.22
C PHE A 81 -0.77 12.71 0.82
N GLY A 82 -0.15 12.19 1.89
CA GLY A 82 -0.69 11.07 2.66
C GLY A 82 -1.97 11.42 3.42
N LEU A 83 -2.08 12.65 3.94
CA LEU A 83 -3.24 13.12 4.70
C LEU A 83 -4.41 13.54 3.81
N MET A 84 -4.15 14.09 2.62
CA MET A 84 -5.16 14.70 1.75
C MET A 84 -6.39 13.83 1.43
N PRO A 85 -6.27 12.53 1.08
CA PRO A 85 -7.45 11.71 0.79
C PRO A 85 -8.38 11.60 2.00
N ARG A 86 -7.79 11.52 3.21
CA ARG A 86 -8.54 11.48 4.48
C ARG A 86 -9.13 12.85 4.78
N TYR A 87 -8.37 13.93 4.64
CA TYR A 87 -8.84 15.28 4.87
C TYR A 87 -10.08 15.64 4.01
N PHE A 88 -10.00 15.43 2.69
CA PHE A 88 -11.12 15.71 1.78
C PHE A 88 -12.32 14.80 2.04
N SER A 89 -12.08 13.51 2.28
CA SER A 89 -13.18 12.58 2.54
C SER A 89 -13.88 12.89 3.87
N ILE A 90 -13.15 13.16 4.95
CA ILE A 90 -13.73 13.55 6.26
C ILE A 90 -14.59 14.81 6.12
N MET A 91 -14.11 15.82 5.40
CA MET A 91 -14.86 17.06 5.17
C MET A 91 -16.22 16.78 4.51
N ILE A 92 -16.23 16.03 3.40
CA ILE A 92 -17.45 15.75 2.65
C ILE A 92 -18.37 14.78 3.42
N LEU A 93 -17.79 13.75 4.06
CA LEU A 93 -18.55 12.80 4.88
C LEU A 93 -19.19 13.48 6.10
N GLY A 94 -18.51 14.44 6.71
CA GLY A 94 -19.04 15.25 7.81
C GLY A 94 -20.22 16.10 7.36
N LEU A 95 -20.10 16.79 6.23
CA LEU A 95 -21.18 17.60 5.64
C LEU A 95 -22.39 16.78 5.20
N THR A 96 -22.19 15.50 4.87
CA THR A 96 -23.27 14.59 4.45
C THR A 96 -23.83 13.75 5.61
N HIS A 97 -23.40 14.01 6.85
CA HIS A 97 -23.77 13.26 8.05
C HIS A 97 -23.48 11.75 7.98
N ARG A 98 -22.48 11.35 7.18
CA ARG A 98 -22.03 9.95 7.01
C ARG A 98 -20.75 9.62 7.79
N LEU A 99 -20.15 10.63 8.43
CA LEU A 99 -18.99 10.46 9.28
C LEU A 99 -19.44 9.97 10.67
N VAL A 100 -18.89 8.85 11.11
CA VAL A 100 -19.06 8.35 12.48
C VAL A 100 -17.76 8.55 13.23
N ILE A 101 -17.75 9.48 14.18
CA ILE A 101 -16.59 9.64 15.07
C ILE A 101 -16.63 8.47 16.07
N GLY A 102 -15.85 7.44 15.79
CA GLY A 102 -15.67 6.29 16.68
C GLY A 102 -14.64 6.58 17.78
N LEU A 103 -14.54 5.65 18.74
CA LEU A 103 -13.44 5.68 19.70
C LEU A 103 -12.10 5.54 18.95
N PRO A 104 -11.12 6.42 19.21
CA PRO A 104 -9.81 6.33 18.57
C PRO A 104 -9.16 4.98 18.86
N GLN A 105 -8.76 4.27 17.80
CA GLN A 105 -8.09 2.97 17.94
C GLN A 105 -6.56 3.15 18.14
N ILE A 106 -6.17 3.99 19.10
CA ILE A 106 -4.76 4.37 19.28
C ILE A 106 -3.88 3.16 19.64
N GLY A 107 -4.44 2.15 20.31
CA GLY A 107 -3.71 0.94 20.70
C GLY A 107 -3.11 0.14 19.54
N ILE A 108 -3.67 0.24 18.32
CA ILE A 108 -3.14 -0.45 17.12
C ILE A 108 -2.14 0.41 16.33
N LEU A 109 -1.91 1.65 16.74
CA LEU A 109 -1.10 2.60 15.97
C LEU A 109 0.35 2.12 15.74
N PRO A 110 1.08 1.55 16.73
CA PRO A 110 2.42 1.02 16.49
C PRO A 110 2.42 -0.08 15.42
N LEU A 111 1.40 -0.94 15.42
CA LEU A 111 1.26 -2.00 14.42
C LEU A 111 1.02 -1.43 13.03
N LEU A 112 0.19 -0.40 12.90
CA LEU A 112 -0.07 0.27 11.62
C LEU A 112 1.16 0.97 11.07
N ILE A 113 1.99 1.57 11.92
CA ILE A 113 3.25 2.19 11.50
C ILE A 113 4.18 1.10 10.93
N ILE A 114 4.36 0.01 11.67
CA ILE A 114 5.22 -1.09 11.27
C ILE A 114 4.70 -1.77 10.00
N SER A 115 3.40 -2.04 9.89
CA SER A 115 2.79 -2.64 8.70
C SER A 115 2.98 -1.74 7.48
N SER A 116 2.78 -0.43 7.62
CA SER A 116 3.00 0.54 6.53
C SER A 116 4.43 0.45 6.00
N ILE A 117 5.44 0.37 6.87
CA ILE A 117 6.84 0.22 6.46
C ILE A 117 7.05 -1.09 5.69
N ILE A 118 6.59 -2.21 6.26
CA ILE A 118 6.77 -3.55 5.66
C ILE A 118 6.09 -3.64 4.30
N GLU A 119 4.87 -3.12 4.18
CA GLU A 119 4.10 -3.12 2.93
C GLU A 119 4.80 -2.29 1.86
N GLU A 120 5.28 -1.08 2.17
CA GLU A 120 5.99 -0.27 1.19
C GLU A 120 7.32 -0.92 0.77
N MET A 121 8.05 -1.50 1.71
CA MET A 121 9.26 -2.26 1.39
C MET A 121 8.96 -3.46 0.47
N PHE A 122 7.90 -4.22 0.75
CA PHE A 122 7.54 -5.37 -0.07
C PHE A 122 6.99 -4.97 -1.44
N PHE A 123 5.95 -4.13 -1.51
CA PHE A 123 5.27 -3.82 -2.77
C PHE A 123 6.08 -2.87 -3.65
N ARG A 124 6.66 -1.80 -3.08
CA ARG A 124 7.27 -0.71 -3.86
C ARG A 124 8.76 -0.96 -4.08
N ALA A 125 9.50 -1.33 -3.04
CA ALA A 125 10.94 -1.55 -3.17
C ALA A 125 11.28 -2.93 -3.75
N TYR A 126 10.59 -4.01 -3.35
CA TYR A 126 10.90 -5.36 -3.82
C TYR A 126 10.07 -5.77 -5.05
N ALA A 127 8.76 -5.96 -4.89
CA ALA A 127 7.89 -6.54 -5.91
C ALA A 127 7.89 -5.72 -7.22
N TYR A 128 7.70 -4.41 -7.12
CA TYR A 128 7.70 -3.53 -8.31
C TYR A 128 9.04 -3.59 -9.07
N ASN A 129 10.18 -3.55 -8.38
CA ASN A 129 11.49 -3.56 -9.04
C ASN A 129 11.80 -4.93 -9.68
N CYS A 130 11.46 -6.04 -9.02
CA CYS A 130 11.58 -7.38 -9.61
C CYS A 130 10.69 -7.56 -10.84
N LEU A 131 9.41 -7.12 -10.75
CA LEU A 131 8.48 -7.19 -11.88
C LEU A 131 8.94 -6.30 -13.03
N LYS A 132 9.40 -5.09 -12.75
CA LYS A 132 9.88 -4.11 -13.73
C LYS A 132 10.98 -4.69 -14.62
N LYS A 133 11.92 -5.45 -14.05
CA LYS A 133 13.02 -6.10 -14.79
C LYS A 133 12.54 -7.07 -15.88
N LEU A 134 11.39 -7.74 -15.68
CA LEU A 134 10.87 -8.73 -16.63
C LEU A 134 9.79 -8.18 -17.55
N VAL A 135 8.78 -7.49 -16.98
CA VAL A 135 7.55 -7.11 -17.72
C VAL A 135 7.51 -5.64 -18.10
N GLY A 136 8.51 -4.85 -17.68
CA GLY A 136 8.60 -3.42 -17.93
C GLY A 136 7.70 -2.57 -17.02
N TYR A 137 7.95 -1.25 -17.04
CA TYR A 137 7.35 -0.27 -16.13
C TYR A 137 5.83 -0.28 -16.06
N LYS A 138 5.13 -0.25 -17.21
CA LYS A 138 3.66 -0.14 -17.24
C LYS A 138 2.97 -1.37 -16.63
N LYS A 139 3.48 -2.56 -16.95
CA LYS A 139 2.93 -3.81 -16.43
C LYS A 139 3.27 -4.00 -14.96
N SER A 140 4.51 -3.70 -14.54
CA SER A 140 4.90 -3.81 -13.13
C SER A 140 4.08 -2.87 -12.25
N TYR A 141 3.85 -1.63 -12.68
CA TYR A 141 2.98 -0.67 -12.01
C TYR A 141 1.58 -1.26 -11.77
N THR A 142 0.94 -1.76 -12.84
CA THR A 142 -0.41 -2.31 -12.78
C THR A 142 -0.47 -3.55 -11.87
N ILE A 143 0.47 -4.48 -12.03
CA ILE A 143 0.50 -5.72 -11.24
C ILE A 143 0.73 -5.42 -9.77
N THR A 144 1.66 -4.53 -9.42
CA THR A 144 1.93 -4.16 -8.02
C THR A 144 0.69 -3.55 -7.35
N ILE A 145 -0.04 -2.67 -8.04
CA ILE A 145 -1.27 -2.06 -7.51
C ILE A 145 -2.37 -3.11 -7.31
N LEU A 146 -2.54 -4.02 -8.27
CA LEU A 146 -3.51 -5.11 -8.15
C LEU A 146 -3.17 -6.04 -6.98
N LEU A 147 -1.90 -6.43 -6.85
CA LEU A 147 -1.43 -7.23 -5.72
C LEU A 147 -1.66 -6.50 -4.40
N TYR A 148 -1.29 -5.23 -4.30
CA TYR A 148 -1.52 -4.41 -3.11
C TYR A 148 -3.01 -4.34 -2.75
N ALA A 149 -3.88 -4.08 -3.72
CA ALA A 149 -5.31 -3.97 -3.44
C ALA A 149 -5.92 -5.29 -2.96
N LEU A 150 -5.60 -6.40 -3.62
CA LEU A 150 -6.07 -7.72 -3.23
C LEU A 150 -5.44 -8.21 -1.92
N PHE A 151 -4.25 -7.73 -1.58
CA PHE A 151 -3.61 -7.99 -0.28
C PHE A 151 -4.43 -7.49 0.90
N HIS A 152 -5.34 -6.55 0.71
CA HIS A 152 -6.15 -6.01 1.80
C HIS A 152 -7.54 -6.66 1.92
N VAL A 153 -7.93 -7.48 0.94
CA VAL A 153 -9.26 -8.08 0.91
C VAL A 153 -9.18 -9.54 1.39
N PRO A 154 -9.85 -9.90 2.50
CA PRO A 154 -9.90 -11.29 2.95
C PRO A 154 -10.65 -12.15 1.94
N LEU A 155 -10.09 -13.32 1.59
CA LEU A 155 -10.70 -14.21 0.59
C LEU A 155 -12.04 -14.76 1.09
N ALA A 156 -12.12 -15.06 2.38
CA ALA A 156 -13.35 -15.55 3.01
C ALA A 156 -14.51 -14.54 2.97
N SER A 157 -14.22 -13.24 2.90
CA SER A 157 -15.24 -12.17 2.88
C SER A 157 -15.23 -11.37 1.58
N LEU A 158 -14.62 -11.90 0.51
CA LEU A 158 -14.45 -11.21 -0.77
C LEU A 158 -15.77 -10.63 -1.32
N PRO A 159 -16.90 -11.37 -1.35
CA PRO A 159 -18.16 -10.80 -1.86
C PRO A 159 -18.65 -9.60 -1.02
N ASN A 160 -18.45 -9.66 0.29
CA ASN A 160 -18.94 -8.64 1.23
C ASN A 160 -18.03 -7.41 1.28
N SER A 161 -16.77 -7.55 0.89
CA SER A 161 -15.75 -6.48 0.91
C SER A 161 -15.34 -6.01 -0.48
N ALA A 162 -15.94 -6.56 -1.55
CA ALA A 162 -15.62 -6.17 -2.92
C ALA A 162 -15.82 -4.66 -3.17
N MET A 163 -16.78 -4.02 -2.48
CA MET A 163 -17.03 -2.59 -2.67
C MET A 163 -15.88 -1.69 -2.16
N VAL A 164 -14.96 -2.18 -1.31
CA VAL A 164 -13.78 -1.40 -0.89
C VAL A 164 -12.58 -1.56 -1.82
N ILE A 165 -12.60 -2.50 -2.78
CA ILE A 165 -11.51 -2.69 -3.76
C ILE A 165 -11.11 -1.39 -4.46
N PRO A 166 -12.04 -0.52 -4.93
CA PRO A 166 -11.67 0.75 -5.54
C PRO A 166 -10.83 1.64 -4.62
N ILE A 167 -11.10 1.65 -3.32
CA ILE A 167 -10.34 2.42 -2.34
C ILE A 167 -8.92 1.88 -2.24
N TYR A 168 -8.74 0.55 -2.14
CA TYR A 168 -7.41 -0.06 -2.06
C TYR A 168 -6.61 0.05 -3.37
N LEU A 169 -7.28 0.02 -4.52
CA LEU A 169 -6.63 0.29 -5.81
C LEU A 169 -6.13 1.73 -5.85
N LEU A 170 -6.93 2.69 -5.42
CA LEU A 170 -6.59 4.11 -5.40
C LEU A 170 -5.50 4.44 -4.39
N SER A 171 -5.50 3.83 -3.19
CA SER A 171 -4.37 3.97 -2.26
C SER A 171 -3.11 3.30 -2.81
N GLY A 172 -3.25 2.16 -3.49
CA GLY A 172 -2.19 1.50 -4.22
C GLY A 172 -1.53 2.43 -5.25
N ILE A 173 -2.35 3.09 -6.08
CA ILE A 173 -1.92 4.12 -7.04
C ILE A 173 -1.22 5.26 -6.32
N LEU A 174 -1.85 5.85 -5.29
CA LEU A 174 -1.30 6.98 -4.54
C LEU A 174 0.13 6.71 -4.07
N PHE A 175 0.34 5.61 -3.32
CA PHE A 175 1.66 5.30 -2.79
C PHE A 175 2.67 4.90 -3.88
N GLN A 176 2.21 4.29 -4.97
CA GLN A 176 3.06 4.01 -6.12
C GLN A 176 3.53 5.30 -6.82
N GLU A 177 2.65 6.30 -6.98
CA GLU A 177 3.02 7.61 -7.51
C GLU A 177 4.02 8.32 -6.59
N MET A 178 3.80 8.29 -5.27
CA MET A 178 4.75 8.84 -4.29
C MET A 178 6.12 8.16 -4.37
N TYR A 179 6.15 6.83 -4.48
CA TYR A 179 7.39 6.07 -4.65
C TYR A 179 8.14 6.43 -5.94
N LEU A 180 7.44 6.53 -7.07
CA LEU A 180 8.07 6.89 -8.35
C LEU A 180 8.52 8.35 -8.40
N LYS A 181 7.83 9.22 -7.68
CA LYS A 181 8.14 10.64 -7.67
C LYS A 181 9.33 10.96 -6.76
N TRP A 182 9.28 10.49 -5.52
CA TRP A 182 10.17 10.91 -4.45
C TRP A 182 10.84 9.75 -3.68
N GLY A 183 10.64 8.51 -4.13
CA GLY A 183 11.31 7.33 -3.57
C GLY A 183 10.57 6.68 -2.39
N LEU A 184 11.19 5.63 -1.84
CA LEU A 184 10.58 4.75 -0.83
C LEU A 184 10.21 5.48 0.46
N ALA A 185 11.06 6.40 0.94
CA ALA A 185 10.79 7.16 2.15
C ALA A 185 9.48 7.96 2.02
N SER A 186 9.23 8.54 0.84
CA SER A 186 8.01 9.29 0.57
C SER A 186 6.75 8.42 0.67
N ALA A 187 6.79 7.23 0.05
CA ALA A 187 5.68 6.29 0.11
C ALA A 187 5.41 5.82 1.56
N ILE A 188 6.46 5.51 2.32
CA ILE A 188 6.36 5.10 3.74
C ILE A 188 5.72 6.20 4.58
N ILE A 189 6.24 7.44 4.50
CA ILE A 189 5.71 8.58 5.27
C ILE A 189 4.24 8.83 4.91
N SER A 190 3.90 8.79 3.62
CA SER A 190 2.53 9.00 3.14
C SER A 190 1.57 7.93 3.66
N HIS A 191 2.00 6.66 3.66
CA HIS A 191 1.19 5.55 4.12
C HIS A 191 0.98 5.60 5.64
N ILE A 192 2.03 5.90 6.41
CA ILE A 192 1.92 6.13 7.86
C ILE A 192 0.95 7.28 8.15
N ALA A 193 1.11 8.41 7.47
CA ALA A 193 0.24 9.59 7.65
C ALA A 193 -1.23 9.26 7.34
N TYR A 194 -1.49 8.53 6.26
CA TYR A 194 -2.83 8.06 5.90
C TYR A 194 -3.47 7.18 6.98
N ASN A 195 -2.67 6.27 7.56
CA ASN A 195 -3.14 5.35 8.59
C ASN A 195 -3.36 6.02 9.96
N ILE A 196 -2.54 7.01 10.33
CA ILE A 196 -2.70 7.79 11.57
C ILE A 196 -4.07 8.49 11.61
N ILE A 197 -4.51 9.10 10.50
CA ILE A 197 -5.84 9.72 10.48
C ILE A 197 -6.94 8.66 10.43
N GLY A 198 -6.68 7.54 9.73
CA GLY A 198 -7.62 6.42 9.64
C GLY A 198 -8.04 5.83 10.99
N VAL A 199 -7.20 5.89 12.03
CA VAL A 199 -7.56 5.37 13.38
C VAL A 199 -8.48 6.29 14.18
N LEU A 200 -8.69 7.53 13.72
CA LEU A 200 -9.45 8.55 14.45
C LEU A 200 -10.94 8.55 14.12
N TYR A 201 -11.37 7.83 13.07
CA TYR A 201 -12.77 7.87 12.64
C TYR A 201 -13.21 6.60 11.93
N LEU A 202 -14.53 6.39 11.90
CA LEU A 202 -15.18 5.31 11.18
C LEU A 202 -16.06 5.91 10.08
N VAL A 203 -16.32 5.11 9.05
CA VAL A 203 -17.15 5.50 7.92
C VAL A 203 -18.23 4.46 7.73
N GLU A 204 -19.46 4.92 7.53
CA GLU A 204 -20.58 4.06 7.16
C GLU A 204 -20.25 3.27 5.90
N TYR A 205 -20.44 1.94 5.93
CA TYR A 205 -20.26 1.08 4.76
C TYR A 205 -21.41 1.26 3.76
N SER A 206 -21.29 2.28 2.91
CA SER A 206 -22.27 2.60 1.87
C SER A 206 -21.58 2.95 0.55
N LEU A 207 -22.30 2.76 -0.57
CA LEU A 207 -21.79 3.15 -1.89
C LEU A 207 -21.43 4.64 -1.94
N SER A 208 -22.22 5.50 -1.30
CA SER A 208 -21.95 6.94 -1.24
C SER A 208 -20.63 7.24 -0.54
N SER A 209 -20.36 6.59 0.61
CA SER A 209 -19.11 6.74 1.34
C SER A 209 -17.91 6.33 0.49
N ILE A 210 -18.02 5.21 -0.23
CA ILE A 210 -16.96 4.71 -1.12
C ILE A 210 -16.68 5.71 -2.24
N LEU A 211 -17.73 6.23 -2.90
CA LEU A 211 -17.56 7.21 -3.98
C LEU A 211 -16.88 8.49 -3.48
N ILE A 212 -17.24 8.99 -2.29
CA ILE A 212 -16.61 10.17 -1.69
C ILE A 212 -15.12 9.93 -1.42
N ILE A 213 -14.78 8.79 -0.81
CA ILE A 213 -13.39 8.42 -0.53
C ILE A 213 -12.61 8.25 -1.84
N SER A 214 -13.18 7.55 -2.82
CA SER A 214 -12.56 7.37 -4.13
C SER A 214 -12.29 8.70 -4.84
N LEU A 215 -13.24 9.64 -4.79
CA LEU A 215 -13.05 10.97 -5.36
C LEU A 215 -11.92 11.73 -4.66
N ALA A 216 -11.85 11.66 -3.32
CA ALA A 216 -10.78 12.28 -2.55
C ALA A 216 -9.39 11.73 -2.92
N PHE A 217 -9.28 10.43 -3.15
CA PHE A 217 -8.06 9.82 -3.67
C PHE A 217 -7.72 10.32 -5.09
N ILE A 218 -8.69 10.29 -6.01
CA ILE A 218 -8.49 10.74 -7.39
C ILE A 218 -7.98 12.19 -7.41
N THR A 219 -8.62 13.09 -6.66
CA THR A 219 -8.19 14.48 -6.53
C THR A 219 -6.74 14.57 -6.03
N THR A 220 -6.39 13.81 -5.00
CA THR A 220 -5.01 13.80 -4.46
C THR A 220 -4.00 13.31 -5.50
N ILE A 221 -4.32 12.23 -6.20
CA ILE A 221 -3.46 11.65 -7.26
C ILE A 221 -3.28 12.65 -8.40
N CYS A 222 -4.35 13.32 -8.83
CA CYS A 222 -4.28 14.36 -9.85
C CYS A 222 -3.38 15.53 -9.43
N LEU A 223 -3.45 15.95 -8.16
CA LEU A 223 -2.60 17.02 -7.63
C LEU A 223 -1.12 16.62 -7.59
N ILE A 224 -0.80 15.39 -7.19
CA ILE A 224 0.58 14.88 -7.22
C ILE A 224 1.14 14.93 -8.65
N LYS A 225 0.33 14.52 -9.63
CA LYS A 225 0.71 14.52 -11.05
C LYS A 225 0.81 15.91 -11.66
N PHE A 226 -0.01 16.86 -11.21
CA PHE A 226 0.01 18.25 -11.68
C PHE A 226 1.19 19.04 -11.11
N LEU A 227 1.53 18.81 -9.85
CA LEU A 227 2.67 19.42 -9.16
C LEU A 227 3.99 18.67 -9.44
N ALA A 228 4.02 17.73 -10.39
CA ALA A 228 5.19 16.97 -10.84
C ALA A 228 5.63 17.47 -12.21
#